data_AF-A0A1I1PZK4-F1
#
_entry.id   AF-A0A1I1PZK4-F1
#
_cell.length_a   1.000
_cell.length_b   1.000
_cell.length_c   1.000
_cell.angle_alpha   90.00
_cell.angle_beta   90.00
_cell.angle_gamma   90.00
#
_symmetry.space_group_name_H-M   'P 1'
#
loop_
_entity.id
_entity.type
_entity.pdbx_description
1 polymer ?
#
loop_
_entity_poly.entity_id
_entity_poly.type
_entity_poly.pdbx_seq_one_letter_code
_entity_poly.pdbx_strand_id
1 'polypeptide(L)' 'MSQNLQIEYVQRLIKIAGIGKKSKYDNLAKTSALYQLHTITQQDTSWGADEATKAHKAYLDLIIKKALEA' A
#
# COMPACT_ATOMS: atom_id res chain seq x y z
N MET A 1 0.64 -14.77 -3.29
CA MET A 1 1.46 -14.17 -2.20
C MET A 1 0.64 -14.24 -0.92
N SER A 2 1.25 -14.51 0.23
CA SER A 2 0.50 -14.47 1.51
C SER A 2 0.01 -13.05 1.79
N GLN A 3 -1.19 -12.92 2.37
CA GLN A 3 -1.78 -11.65 2.80
C GLN A 3 -0.83 -10.87 3.74
N ASN A 4 -0.10 -11.58 4.61
CA ASN A 4 0.89 -10.95 5.50
C ASN A 4 2.04 -10.31 4.72
N LEU A 5 2.52 -10.96 3.66
CA LEU A 5 3.56 -10.42 2.80
C LEU A 5 3.09 -9.17 2.04
N GLN A 6 1.82 -9.11 1.65
CA GLN A 6 1.23 -7.92 1.03
C GLN A 6 1.19 -6.74 2.01
N ILE A 7 0.82 -7.00 3.27
CA ILE A 7 0.83 -5.98 4.33
C ILE A 7 2.25 -5.46 4.58
N GLU A 8 3.23 -6.35 4.74
CA GLU A 8 4.63 -5.98 4.95
C GLU A 8 5.20 -5.18 3.78
N TYR A 9 4.83 -5.55 2.55
CA TYR A 9 5.22 -4.83 1.35
C TYR A 9 4.65 -3.40 1.34
N VAL A 10 3.35 -3.22 1.61
CA VAL A 10 2.72 -1.89 1.70
C VAL A 10 3.36 -1.04 2.80
N GLN A 11 3.62 -1.62 3.97
CA GLN A 11 4.31 -0.91 5.06
C GLN A 11 5.72 -0.46 4.68
N ARG A 12 6.46 -1.27 3.90
CA ARG A 12 7.78 -0.88 3.37
C ARG A 12 7.66 0.25 2.36
N LEU A 13 6.69 0.21 1.46
CA LEU A 13 6.46 1.29 0.50
C LEU A 13 6.14 2.61 1.22
N ILE A 14 5.29 2.60 2.25
CA ILE A 14 4.98 3.78 3.08
C ILE A 14 6.28 4.36 3.69
N LYS A 15 7.13 3.50 4.25
CA LYS A 15 8.43 3.90 4.82
C LYS A 15 9.38 4.48 3.77
N ILE A 16 9.43 3.89 2.57
CA ILE A 16 10.29 4.36 1.48
C ILE A 16 9.80 5.72 0.98
N ALA A 17 8.49 5.86 0.75
CA ALA A 17 7.85 7.10 0.30
C ALA A 17 8.06 8.25 1.30
N GLY A 18 8.34 7.94 2.57
CA GLY A 18 8.57 8.96 3.60
C GLY A 18 7.28 9.63 4.06
N ILE A 19 6.18 8.90 3.97
CA ILE A 19 4.85 9.34 4.39
C ILE A 19 4.75 9.13 5.91
N GLY A 20 4.30 10.15 6.65
CA GLY A 20 4.22 10.16 8.12
C GLY A 20 5.55 10.25 8.87
N LYS A 21 6.69 9.86 8.26
CA LYS A 21 8.05 10.01 8.83
C LYS A 21 9.08 10.24 7.73
N LYS A 22 10.14 11.01 8.05
CA LYS A 22 11.25 11.28 7.13
C LYS A 22 11.89 9.97 6.64
N SER A 23 11.93 9.82 5.32
CA SER A 23 12.60 8.70 4.65
C SER A 23 14.04 9.07 4.27
N LYS A 24 14.95 8.11 4.44
CA LYS A 24 16.37 8.19 4.06
C LYS A 24 16.62 7.94 2.56
N TYR A 25 15.61 7.49 1.83
CA TYR A 25 15.73 7.19 0.40
C TYR A 25 15.74 8.47 -0.44
N ASP A 26 16.31 8.38 -1.65
CA ASP A 26 16.29 9.47 -2.61
C ASP A 26 14.87 9.75 -3.15
N ASN A 27 14.73 10.85 -3.90
CA ASN A 27 13.44 11.28 -4.43
C ASN A 27 12.89 10.34 -5.51
N LEU A 28 13.74 9.60 -6.22
CA LEU A 28 13.32 8.65 -7.25
C LEU A 28 12.66 7.42 -6.59
N ALA A 29 13.29 6.88 -5.55
CA ALA A 29 12.77 5.79 -4.76
C ALA A 29 11.46 6.18 -4.04
N LYS A 30 11.38 7.40 -3.49
CA LYS A 30 10.16 7.93 -2.88
C LYS A 30 9.01 8.01 -3.88
N THR A 31 9.25 8.60 -5.05
CA THR A 31 8.25 8.73 -6.12
C THR A 31 7.80 7.36 -6.61
N SER A 32 8.74 6.43 -6.81
CA SER A 32 8.44 5.06 -7.24
C SER A 32 7.60 4.31 -6.21
N ALA A 33 7.87 4.51 -4.91
CA ALA A 33 7.10 3.89 -3.85
C ALA A 33 5.69 4.48 -3.76
N LEU A 34 5.55 5.80 -3.89
CA LEU A 34 4.24 6.47 -3.93
C LEU A 34 3.41 5.99 -5.12
N TYR A 35 4.01 5.86 -6.30
CA TYR A 35 3.33 5.33 -7.48
C TYR A 35 2.83 3.90 -7.28
N GLN A 36 3.64 3.03 -6.67
CA GLN A 36 3.24 1.66 -6.34
C GLN A 36 2.08 1.64 -5.33
N LEU A 37 2.10 2.50 -4.30
CA LEU A 37 0.98 2.63 -3.36
C LEU A 37 -0.32 3.02 -4.07
N HIS A 38 -0.27 4.02 -4.96
CA HIS A 38 -1.43 4.38 -5.78
C HIS A 38 -1.90 3.22 -6.65
N THR A 39 -0.98 2.51 -7.30
CA THR A 39 -1.33 1.35 -8.13
C THR A 39 -2.08 0.27 -7.34
N ILE A 40 -1.65 -0.01 -6.11
CA ILE A 40 -2.32 -0.97 -5.23
C ILE A 40 -3.74 -0.51 -4.89
N THR A 41 -3.96 0.79 -4.65
CA THR A 41 -5.31 1.32 -4.37
C THR A 41 -6.23 1.26 -5.59
N GLN A 42 -5.69 1.38 -6.80
CA GLN A 42 -6.45 1.32 -8.05
C GLN A 42 -6.74 -0.11 -8.52
N GLN A 43 -6.08 -1.13 -7.94
CA GLN A 43 -6.40 -2.51 -8.25
C GLN A 43 -7.71 -2.90 -7.58
N ASP A 44 -8.65 -3.43 -8.36
CA ASP A 44 -9.86 -4.03 -7.82
C ASP A 44 -9.67 -5.53 -7.54
N THR A 45 -10.45 -6.05 -6.60
CA THR A 45 -10.59 -7.50 -6.46
C THR A 45 -11.33 -8.07 -7.66
N SER A 46 -10.92 -9.26 -8.13
CA SER A 46 -11.63 -9.96 -9.21
C SER A 46 -13.12 -10.10 -8.95
N TRP A 47 -13.92 -10.07 -10.02
CA TRP A 47 -15.34 -10.36 -9.95
C TRP A 47 -15.56 -11.78 -9.36
N GLY A 48 -16.34 -11.87 -8.28
CA GLY A 48 -16.55 -13.12 -7.56
C GLY A 48 -15.53 -13.45 -6.46
N ALA A 49 -14.61 -12.53 -6.11
CA ALA A 49 -13.70 -12.74 -4.98
C ALA A 49 -14.47 -13.01 -3.67
N ASP A 50 -13.91 -13.92 -2.86
CA ASP A 50 -14.44 -14.26 -1.55
C ASP A 50 -14.38 -13.07 -0.57
N GLU A 51 -15.14 -13.18 0.53
CA GLU A 51 -15.22 -12.12 1.53
C GLU A 51 -13.86 -11.84 2.19
N ALA A 52 -13.04 -12.86 2.40
CA ALA A 52 -11.72 -12.72 2.99
C ALA A 52 -10.78 -11.88 2.11
N THR A 53 -10.82 -12.09 0.79
CA THR A 53 -10.03 -11.33 -0.20
C THR A 53 -10.50 -9.88 -0.27
N LYS A 54 -11.82 -9.65 -0.26
CA LYS A 54 -12.40 -8.30 -0.22
C LYS A 54 -12.02 -7.56 1.06
N ALA A 55 -12.15 -8.22 2.21
CA ALA A 55 -11.78 -7.65 3.51
C ALA A 55 -10.28 -7.33 3.56
N HIS A 56 -9.44 -8.22 3.03
CA HIS A 56 -8.00 -7.98 2.95
C HIS A 56 -7.68 -6.76 2.08
N LYS A 57 -8.31 -6.64 0.89
CA LYS A 57 -8.13 -5.47 0.03
C LYS A 57 -8.57 -4.18 0.72
N ALA A 58 -9.76 -4.18 1.34
CA ALA A 58 -10.25 -3.03 2.09
C ALA A 58 -9.28 -2.62 3.22
N TYR A 59 -8.65 -3.59 3.88
CA TYR A 59 -7.62 -3.31 4.89
C TYR A 59 -6.38 -2.66 4.29
N LEU A 60 -5.87 -3.15 3.14
CA LEU A 60 -4.75 -2.53 2.43
C LEU A 60 -5.08 -1.08 2.01
N ASP A 61 -6.27 -0.85 1.48
CA ASP A 61 -6.71 0.50 1.09
C ASP A 61 -6.78 1.45 2.28
N LEU A 62 -7.30 0.97 3.41
CA LEU A 62 -7.39 1.76 4.64
C LEU A 62 -6.00 2.18 5.15
N ILE A 63 -5.03 1.26 5.19
CA ILE A 63 -3.68 1.60 5.69
C ILE A 63 -2.96 2.57 4.75
N ILE A 64 -3.15 2.44 3.42
CA ILE A 64 -2.56 3.35 2.44
C ILE A 64 -3.20 4.74 2.57
N LYS A 65 -4.54 4.80 2.62
CA LYS A 65 -5.28 6.05 2.78
C LYS A 65 -4.86 6.79 4.04
N LYS A 66 -4.84 6.11 5.19
CA LYS A 66 -4.40 6.69 6.46
C LYS A 66 -2.97 7.22 6.42
N ALA A 67 -2.09 6.56 5.67
CA ALA A 67 -0.74 7.08 5.49
C ALA A 67 -0.77 8.39 4.69
N LEU A 68 -1.48 8.44 3.56
CA LEU A 68 -1.51 9.61 2.67
C LEU A 68 -2.21 10.84 3.28
N GLU A 69 -3.10 10.65 4.26
CA GLU A 69 -3.82 11.73 4.95
C GLU A 69 -3.10 12.29 6.19
N ALA A 70 -1.96 11.71 6.59
CA ALA A 70 -1.21 12.06 7.81
C ALA A 70 -0.08 13.06 7.56
#